data_AF-A0A959GZ65-F1
#
_entry.id   AF-A0A959GZ65-F1
#
_cell.length_a   1.000
_cell.length_b   1.000
_cell.length_c   1.000
_cell.angle_alpha   90.00
_cell.angle_beta   90.00
_cell.angle_gamma   90.00
#
_symmetry.space_group_name_H-M   'P 1'
#
loop_
_entity.id
_entity.type
_entity.pdbx_description
1 polymer ?
#
loop_
_entity_poly.entity_id
_entity_poly.type
_entity_poly.pdbx_seq_one_letter_code
_entity_poly.pdbx_strand_id
1 'polypeptide(L)'
;MEIVIGAIIGLVIGGVAAYLFASQSNKKQVEESNRQADLAIKEARLTAKRVEDEAVLKAEKIVSKAESENERIKQQKIQEAKERYAQMRQELETEKTQHQLKLKEMEMEVVSKQKDLKTEQDAFQGKVDEINNRKSELENREMELSTLRESLEKQQKIVAKKKEELDAANEERIKALENIAKLSQQDAKDQLLEAVRAKSESEVMAIVKDAVNQAKLNASKEAKKIVIQTIQRMAAEFTIENTVSVFNLENDDMKGQIIGREG
;
A
#
# COMPACT_ATOMS: atom_id res chain seq x y z
N MET A 1 -14.86 122.32 131.52
CA MET A 1 -13.77 121.77 130.69
C MET A 1 -13.74 120.23 130.66
N GLU A 2 -14.47 119.54 131.56
CA GLU A 2 -14.46 118.07 131.67
C GLU A 2 -15.34 117.33 130.65
N ILE A 3 -16.44 117.92 130.17
CA ILE A 3 -17.37 117.28 129.21
C ILE A 3 -16.74 117.10 127.81
N VAL A 4 -15.84 118.00 127.41
CA VAL A 4 -15.18 117.96 126.10
C VAL A 4 -14.13 116.84 126.03
N ILE A 5 -13.46 116.54 127.14
CA ILE A 5 -12.45 115.47 127.22
C ILE A 5 -13.14 114.09 127.16
N GLY A 6 -14.28 113.91 127.82
CA GLY A 6 -15.08 112.69 127.73
C GLY A 6 -15.62 112.40 126.33
N ALA A 7 -16.02 113.44 125.57
CA ALA A 7 -16.50 113.29 124.20
C ALA A 7 -15.38 112.89 123.21
N ILE A 8 -14.18 113.43 123.38
CA ILE A 8 -13.02 113.06 122.55
C ILE A 8 -12.58 111.62 122.83
N ILE A 9 -12.56 111.20 124.10
CA ILE A 9 -12.24 109.81 124.46
C ILE A 9 -13.30 108.84 123.91
N GLY A 10 -14.59 109.19 123.99
CA GLY A 10 -15.67 108.40 123.41
C GLY A 10 -15.59 108.26 121.88
N LEU A 11 -15.20 109.33 121.16
CA LEU A 11 -14.98 109.29 119.71
C LEU A 11 -13.77 108.46 119.32
N VAL A 12 -12.67 108.54 120.08
CA VAL A 12 -11.47 107.73 119.81
C VAL A 12 -11.74 106.25 120.08
N ILE A 13 -12.39 105.92 121.20
CA ILE A 13 -12.76 104.53 121.52
C ILE A 13 -13.79 104.00 120.51
N GLY A 14 -14.80 104.80 120.15
CA GLY A 14 -15.79 104.45 119.13
C GLY A 14 -15.18 104.27 117.73
N GLY A 15 -14.23 105.13 117.36
CA GLY A 15 -13.48 105.03 116.09
C GLY A 15 -12.57 103.82 116.03
N VAL A 16 -11.88 103.49 117.13
CA VAL A 16 -11.04 102.28 117.23
C VAL A 16 -11.92 101.02 117.23
N ALA A 17 -13.05 101.01 117.92
CA ALA A 17 -14.00 99.91 117.89
C ALA A 17 -14.62 99.72 116.49
N ALA A 18 -15.03 100.80 115.83
CA ALA A 18 -15.54 100.77 114.46
C ALA A 18 -14.47 100.31 113.46
N TYR A 19 -13.22 100.77 113.60
CA TYR A 19 -12.10 100.33 112.77
C TYR A 19 -11.76 98.86 112.99
N LEU A 20 -11.77 98.37 114.23
CA LEU A 20 -11.56 96.95 114.54
C LEU A 20 -12.71 96.08 114.01
N PHE A 21 -13.96 96.52 114.14
CA PHE A 21 -15.12 95.77 113.64
C PHE A 21 -15.22 95.77 112.11
N ALA A 22 -14.90 96.90 111.47
CA ALA A 22 -14.80 97.02 110.01
C ALA A 22 -13.57 96.26 109.47
N SER A 23 -12.43 96.29 110.16
CA SER A 23 -11.24 95.50 109.85
C SER A 23 -11.51 94.00 109.96
N GLN A 24 -12.24 93.57 110.99
CA GLN A 24 -12.59 92.17 111.20
C GLN A 24 -13.67 91.70 110.21
N SER A 25 -14.64 92.54 109.86
CA SER A 25 -15.64 92.25 108.81
C SER A 25 -15.03 92.22 107.41
N ASN A 26 -14.15 93.16 107.07
CA ASN A 26 -13.42 93.16 105.79
C ASN A 26 -12.47 91.97 105.69
N LYS A 27 -11.75 91.61 106.76
CA LYS A 27 -10.92 90.39 106.78
C LYS A 27 -11.76 89.13 106.54
N LYS A 28 -12.92 89.00 107.20
CA LYS A 28 -13.85 87.88 106.97
C LYS A 28 -14.39 87.85 105.54
N GLN A 29 -14.74 89.00 104.97
CA GLN A 29 -15.24 89.08 103.59
C GLN A 29 -14.15 88.76 102.56
N VAL A 30 -12.91 89.20 102.79
CA VAL A 30 -11.74 88.84 101.97
C VAL A 30 -11.42 87.36 102.10
N GLU A 31 -11.50 86.77 103.29
CA GLU A 31 -11.28 85.34 103.52
C GLU A 31 -12.36 84.47 102.86
N GLU A 32 -13.63 84.90 102.91
CA GLU A 32 -14.73 84.23 102.22
C GLU A 32 -14.62 84.34 100.69
N SER A 33 -14.21 85.52 100.17
CA SER A 33 -13.93 85.72 98.75
C SER A 33 -12.74 84.89 98.26
N ASN A 34 -11.65 84.81 99.05
CA ASN A 34 -10.51 83.95 98.74
C ASN A 34 -10.92 82.47 98.74
N ARG A 35 -11.78 82.05 99.68
CA ARG A 35 -12.31 80.68 99.72
C ARG A 35 -13.18 80.37 98.51
N GLN A 36 -14.01 81.31 98.05
CA GLN A 36 -14.78 81.16 96.81
C GLN A 36 -13.87 81.10 95.58
N ALA A 37 -12.81 81.91 95.53
CA ALA A 37 -11.81 81.86 94.45
C ALA A 37 -11.04 80.53 94.44
N ASP A 38 -10.64 80.00 95.60
CA ASP A 38 -9.99 78.71 95.73
C ASP A 38 -10.91 77.55 95.29
N LEU A 39 -12.20 77.62 95.65
CA LEU A 39 -13.21 76.67 95.17
C LEU A 39 -13.38 76.74 93.66
N ALA A 40 -13.47 77.95 93.08
CA ALA A 40 -13.56 78.13 91.64
C ALA A 40 -12.32 77.62 90.90
N ILE A 41 -11.12 77.85 91.43
CA ILE A 41 -9.86 77.29 90.88
C ILE A 41 -9.86 75.77 90.98
N LYS A 42 -10.33 75.22 92.10
CA LYS A 42 -10.43 73.76 92.29
C LYS A 42 -11.41 73.13 91.31
N GLU A 43 -12.58 73.73 91.12
CA GLU A 43 -13.58 73.29 90.14
C GLU A 43 -13.06 73.42 88.70
N ALA A 44 -12.37 74.51 88.37
CA ALA A 44 -11.74 74.70 87.07
C ALA A 44 -10.65 73.63 86.81
N ARG A 45 -9.82 73.31 87.80
CA ARG A 45 -8.82 72.23 87.71
C ARG A 45 -9.45 70.86 87.55
N LEU A 46 -10.52 70.56 88.28
CA LEU A 46 -11.26 69.31 88.15
C LEU A 46 -11.92 69.19 86.77
N THR A 47 -12.48 70.28 86.26
CA THR A 47 -13.08 70.32 84.92
C THR A 47 -12.03 70.16 83.82
N ALA A 48 -10.90 70.85 83.94
CA ALA A 48 -9.77 70.70 83.02
C ALA A 48 -9.24 69.27 83.02
N LYS A 49 -9.05 68.67 84.21
CA LYS A 49 -8.63 67.27 84.35
C LYS A 49 -9.63 66.31 83.72
N ARG A 50 -10.94 66.52 83.92
CA ARG A 50 -11.97 65.69 83.27
C ARG A 50 -11.92 65.79 81.74
N VAL A 51 -11.70 66.98 81.19
CA VAL A 51 -11.56 67.17 79.74
C VAL A 51 -10.29 66.50 79.21
N GLU A 52 -9.19 66.56 79.96
CA GLU A 52 -7.94 65.87 79.66
C GLU A 52 -8.14 64.34 79.68
N ASP A 53 -8.72 63.80 80.74
CA ASP A 53 -9.03 62.37 80.88
C ASP A 53 -9.97 61.90 79.75
N GLU A 54 -11.00 62.68 79.40
CA GLU A 54 -11.88 62.38 78.26
C GLU A 54 -11.15 62.42 76.92
N ALA A 55 -10.21 63.36 76.73
CA ALA A 55 -9.40 63.45 75.51
C ALA A 55 -8.42 62.27 75.40
N VAL A 56 -7.79 61.88 76.50
CA VAL A 56 -6.91 60.70 76.58
C VAL A 56 -7.69 59.43 76.27
N LEU A 57 -8.85 59.22 76.88
CA LEU A 57 -9.71 58.05 76.60
C LEU A 57 -10.16 58.00 75.13
N LYS A 58 -10.48 59.15 74.53
CA LYS A 58 -10.82 59.22 73.10
C LYS A 58 -9.61 58.89 72.23
N ALA A 59 -8.43 59.42 72.55
CA ALA A 59 -7.20 59.13 71.84
C ALA A 59 -6.83 57.64 71.93
N GLU A 60 -6.86 57.05 73.13
CA GLU A 60 -6.65 55.62 73.36
C GLU A 60 -7.64 54.77 72.56
N LYS A 61 -8.92 55.15 72.54
CA LYS A 61 -9.94 54.44 71.76
C LYS A 61 -9.70 54.54 70.25
N ILE A 62 -9.21 55.67 69.76
CA ILE A 62 -8.86 55.84 68.33
C ILE A 62 -7.64 54.99 67.99
N VAL A 63 -6.59 55.03 68.83
CA VAL A 63 -5.37 54.22 68.63
C VAL A 63 -5.71 52.73 68.68
N SER A 64 -6.45 52.27 69.69
CA SER A 64 -6.88 50.87 69.81
C SER A 64 -7.72 50.41 68.61
N LYS A 65 -8.63 51.26 68.10
CA LYS A 65 -9.37 50.96 66.86
C LYS A 65 -8.46 50.90 65.64
N ALA A 66 -7.52 51.82 65.52
CA ALA A 66 -6.57 51.85 64.40
C ALA A 66 -5.64 50.62 64.43
N GLU A 67 -5.18 50.20 65.60
CA GLU A 67 -4.38 48.98 65.80
C GLU A 67 -5.18 47.72 65.46
N SER A 68 -6.41 47.62 65.95
CA SER A 68 -7.29 46.48 65.64
C SER A 68 -7.60 46.39 64.14
N GLU A 69 -7.84 47.52 63.48
CA GLU A 69 -8.10 47.55 62.03
C GLU A 69 -6.82 47.25 61.23
N ASN A 70 -5.66 47.75 61.67
CA ASN A 70 -4.38 47.43 61.05
C ASN A 70 -4.07 45.93 61.15
N GLU A 71 -4.25 45.33 62.33
CA GLU A 71 -4.05 43.89 62.51
C GLU A 71 -5.04 43.08 61.66
N ARG A 72 -6.29 43.54 61.52
CA ARG A 72 -7.27 42.94 60.60
C ARG A 72 -6.82 43.01 59.13
N ILE A 73 -6.37 44.17 58.67
CA ILE A 73 -5.87 44.37 57.30
C ILE A 73 -4.64 43.51 57.05
N LYS A 74 -3.71 43.47 58.00
CA LYS A 74 -2.50 42.65 57.93
C LYS A 74 -2.86 41.16 57.82
N GLN A 75 -3.76 40.67 58.66
CA GLN A 75 -4.23 39.28 58.58
C GLN A 75 -4.93 38.97 57.25
N GLN A 76 -5.78 39.88 56.76
CA GLN A 76 -6.40 39.74 55.44
C GLN A 76 -5.36 39.69 54.31
N LYS A 77 -4.34 40.55 54.34
CA LYS A 77 -3.27 40.57 53.33
C LYS A 77 -2.40 39.31 53.40
N ILE A 78 -2.10 38.81 54.60
CA ILE A 78 -1.40 37.53 54.78
C ILE A 78 -2.25 36.39 54.22
N GLN A 79 -3.56 36.39 54.47
CA GLN A 79 -4.46 35.35 53.97
C GLN A 79 -4.58 35.39 52.44
N GLU A 80 -4.76 36.58 51.85
CA GLU A 80 -4.77 36.78 50.40
C GLU A 80 -3.46 36.31 49.76
N ALA A 81 -2.32 36.63 50.38
CA ALA A 81 -1.00 36.17 49.91
C ALA A 81 -0.86 34.64 50.01
N LYS A 82 -1.34 34.02 51.09
CA LYS A 82 -1.35 32.55 51.25
C LYS A 82 -2.22 31.88 50.19
N GLU A 83 -3.40 32.42 49.90
CA GLU A 83 -4.32 31.89 48.89
C GLU A 83 -3.71 31.99 47.50
N ARG A 84 -3.15 33.15 47.12
CA ARG A 84 -2.45 33.31 45.84
C ARG A 84 -1.25 32.37 45.73
N TYR A 85 -0.48 32.22 46.80
CA TYR A 85 0.66 31.30 46.82
C TYR A 85 0.21 29.84 46.66
N ALA A 86 -0.88 29.44 47.33
CA ALA A 86 -1.44 28.11 47.20
C ALA A 86 -1.95 27.84 45.77
N GLN A 87 -2.66 28.81 45.17
CA GLN A 87 -3.13 28.74 43.78
C GLN A 87 -1.97 28.62 42.80
N MET A 88 -0.97 29.52 42.89
CA MET A 88 0.22 29.48 42.03
C MET A 88 0.98 28.16 42.17
N ARG A 89 1.09 27.61 43.39
CA ARG A 89 1.71 26.30 43.61
C ARG A 89 0.90 25.18 42.96
N GLN A 90 -0.43 25.21 43.06
CA GLN A 90 -1.30 24.22 42.44
C GLN A 90 -1.24 24.26 40.91
N GLU A 91 -1.27 25.46 40.32
CA GLU A 91 -1.11 25.66 38.88
C GLU A 91 0.23 25.11 38.40
N LEU A 92 1.32 25.43 39.10
CA LEU A 92 2.66 24.97 38.76
C LEU A 92 2.82 23.44 38.89
N GLU A 93 2.22 22.81 39.89
CA GLU A 93 2.21 21.34 40.00
C GLU A 93 1.34 20.70 38.90
N THR A 94 0.23 21.33 38.52
CA THR A 94 -0.61 20.87 37.40
C THR A 94 0.15 20.97 36.08
N GLU A 95 0.82 22.10 35.83
CA GLU A 95 1.62 22.33 34.63
C GLU A 95 2.79 21.34 34.54
N LYS A 96 3.52 21.12 35.65
CA LYS A 96 4.57 20.09 35.72
C LYS A 96 4.03 18.71 35.39
N THR A 97 2.88 18.34 35.94
CA THR A 97 2.27 17.02 35.70
C THR A 97 1.87 16.89 34.24
N GLN A 98 1.23 17.91 33.66
CA GLN A 98 0.89 17.93 32.23
C GLN A 98 2.13 17.88 31.34
N HIS A 99 3.20 18.59 31.71
CA HIS A 99 4.46 18.57 30.97
C HIS A 99 5.13 17.20 31.03
N GLN A 100 5.16 16.56 32.21
CA GLN A 100 5.67 15.19 32.37
C GLN A 100 4.87 14.17 31.56
N LEU A 101 3.54 14.31 31.52
CA LEU A 101 2.69 13.44 30.69
C LEU A 101 2.99 13.64 29.20
N LYS A 102 3.07 14.88 28.72
CA LYS A 102 3.44 15.19 27.33
C LYS A 102 4.83 14.66 26.97
N LEU A 103 5.81 14.83 27.85
CA LEU A 103 7.16 14.29 27.64
C LEU A 103 7.12 12.77 27.53
N LYS A 104 6.39 12.09 28.41
CA LYS A 104 6.26 10.62 28.38
C LYS A 104 5.54 10.13 27.12
N GLU A 105 4.50 10.82 26.68
CA GLU A 105 3.79 10.52 25.42
C GLU A 105 4.73 10.66 24.22
N MET A 106 5.50 11.76 24.15
CA MET A 106 6.49 11.96 23.10
C MET A 106 7.61 10.91 23.14
N GLU A 107 8.11 10.55 24.33
CA GLU A 107 9.11 9.48 24.49
C GLU A 107 8.57 8.14 23.98
N MET A 108 7.33 7.78 24.31
CA MET A 108 6.69 6.57 23.82
C MET A 108 6.54 6.58 22.29
N GLU A 109 6.14 7.72 21.70
CA GLU A 109 6.02 7.86 20.24
C GLU A 109 7.39 7.73 19.56
N VAL A 110 8.44 8.36 20.11
CA VAL A 110 9.81 8.26 19.61
C VAL A 110 10.32 6.83 19.69
N VAL A 111 10.10 6.13 20.80
CA VAL A 111 10.49 4.72 20.96
C VAL A 111 9.75 3.83 19.95
N SER A 112 8.45 4.06 19.73
CA SER A 112 7.69 3.33 18.70
C SER A 112 8.28 3.55 17.31
N LYS A 113 8.49 4.82 16.93
CA LYS A 113 9.08 5.16 15.62
C LYS A 113 10.49 4.60 15.44
N GLN A 114 11.30 4.59 16.50
CA GLN A 114 12.64 3.97 16.46
C GLN A 114 12.56 2.46 16.23
N LYS A 115 11.60 1.77 16.87
CA LYS A 115 11.38 0.34 16.67
C LYS A 115 10.91 0.03 15.24
N ASP A 116 10.00 0.84 14.71
CA ASP A 116 9.50 0.70 13.35
C ASP A 116 10.63 0.94 12.33
N LEU A 117 11.41 2.02 12.52
CA LEU A 117 12.56 2.33 11.68
C LEU A 117 13.62 1.22 11.72
N LYS A 118 13.89 0.66 12.90
CA LYS A 118 14.82 -0.48 13.03
C LYS A 118 14.33 -1.71 12.28
N THR A 119 13.03 -2.01 12.39
CA THR A 119 12.42 -3.15 11.68
C THR A 119 12.50 -2.95 10.16
N GLU A 120 12.27 -1.73 9.68
CA GLU A 120 12.40 -1.38 8.27
C GLU A 120 13.87 -1.45 7.80
N GLN A 121 14.83 -1.00 8.62
CA GLN A 121 16.26 -1.14 8.34
C GLN A 121 16.69 -2.59 8.25
N ASP A 122 16.27 -3.44 9.18
CA ASP A 122 16.59 -4.87 9.18
C ASP A 122 15.98 -5.56 7.92
N ALA A 123 14.75 -5.20 7.55
CA ALA A 123 14.10 -5.69 6.34
C ALA A 123 14.81 -5.20 5.06
N PHE A 124 15.25 -3.94 5.04
CA PHE A 124 16.02 -3.37 3.93
C PHE A 124 17.37 -4.06 3.79
N GLN A 125 18.09 -4.27 4.89
CA GLN A 125 19.36 -4.99 4.90
C GLN A 125 19.18 -6.42 4.38
N GLY A 126 18.13 -7.13 4.82
CA GLY A 126 17.81 -8.46 4.29
C GLY A 126 17.58 -8.49 2.77
N LYS A 127 16.92 -7.46 2.21
CA LYS A 127 16.76 -7.32 0.75
C LYS A 127 18.08 -7.03 0.04
N VAL A 128 18.95 -6.21 0.63
CA VAL A 128 20.28 -5.91 0.09
C VAL A 128 21.11 -7.19 0.03
N ASP A 129 21.07 -8.01 1.07
CA ASP A 129 21.78 -9.29 1.13
C ASP A 129 21.23 -10.28 0.09
N GLU A 130 19.90 -10.37 -0.08
CA GLU A 130 19.27 -11.18 -1.14
C GLU A 130 19.72 -10.74 -2.55
N ILE A 131 19.74 -9.43 -2.80
CA ILE A 131 20.18 -8.87 -4.09
C ILE A 131 21.65 -9.19 -4.34
N ASN A 132 22.50 -9.06 -3.32
CA ASN A 132 23.92 -9.38 -3.44
C ASN A 132 24.16 -10.87 -3.73
N ASN A 133 23.41 -11.76 -3.06
CA ASN A 133 23.48 -13.20 -3.32
C ASN A 133 23.04 -13.53 -4.76
N ARG A 134 21.91 -12.98 -5.22
CA ARG A 134 21.46 -13.14 -6.61
C ARG A 134 22.46 -12.60 -7.62
N LYS A 135 23.10 -11.47 -7.32
CA LYS A 135 24.13 -10.89 -8.18
C LYS A 135 25.33 -11.84 -8.31
N SER A 136 25.81 -12.39 -7.21
CA SER A 136 26.88 -13.39 -7.20
C SER A 136 26.51 -14.66 -7.98
N GLU A 137 25.29 -15.17 -7.82
CA GLU A 137 24.77 -16.30 -8.60
C GLU A 137 24.74 -16.00 -10.11
N LEU A 138 24.30 -14.80 -10.49
CA LEU A 138 24.29 -14.37 -11.89
C LEU A 138 25.69 -14.24 -12.46
N GLU A 139 26.63 -13.65 -11.72
CA GLU A 139 28.04 -13.52 -12.13
C GLU A 139 28.69 -14.89 -12.35
N ASN A 140 28.44 -15.86 -11.46
CA ASN A 140 28.92 -17.24 -11.63
C ASN A 140 28.31 -17.89 -12.88
N ARG A 141 27.00 -17.71 -13.10
CA ARG A 141 26.30 -18.27 -14.26
C ARG A 141 26.75 -17.64 -15.57
N GLU A 142 27.06 -16.34 -15.58
CA GLU A 142 27.66 -15.66 -16.73
C GLU A 142 29.04 -16.24 -17.06
N MET A 143 29.86 -16.51 -16.04
CA MET A 143 31.17 -17.13 -16.21
C MET A 143 31.05 -18.55 -16.79
N GLU A 144 30.15 -19.38 -16.25
CA GLU A 144 29.85 -20.71 -16.79
C GLU A 144 29.38 -20.65 -18.25
N LEU A 145 28.46 -19.73 -18.58
CA LEU A 145 27.98 -19.54 -19.94
C LEU A 145 29.09 -19.09 -20.89
N SER A 146 30.00 -18.23 -20.44
CA SER A 146 31.15 -17.79 -21.23
C SER A 146 32.07 -18.96 -21.56
N THR A 147 32.43 -19.77 -20.55
CA THR A 147 33.31 -20.94 -20.76
C THR A 147 32.65 -22.00 -21.66
N LEU A 148 31.34 -22.22 -21.51
CA LEU A 148 30.58 -23.12 -22.37
C LEU A 148 30.56 -22.62 -23.82
N ARG A 149 30.34 -21.33 -24.05
CA ARG A 149 30.39 -20.73 -25.39
C ARG A 149 31.74 -20.92 -26.05
N GLU A 150 32.83 -20.65 -25.34
CA GLU A 150 34.19 -20.87 -25.85
C GLU A 150 34.45 -22.35 -26.20
N SER A 151 33.99 -23.27 -25.34
CA SER A 151 34.11 -24.71 -25.59
C SER A 151 33.32 -25.13 -26.82
N LEU A 152 32.09 -24.64 -26.96
CA LEU A 152 31.22 -24.93 -28.09
C LEU A 152 31.81 -24.39 -29.40
N GLU A 153 32.37 -23.18 -29.38
CA GLU A 153 33.03 -22.59 -30.55
C GLU A 153 34.26 -23.41 -30.98
N LYS A 154 35.07 -23.89 -30.01
CA LYS A 154 36.19 -24.81 -30.29
C LYS A 154 35.69 -26.12 -30.91
N GLN A 155 34.64 -26.72 -30.37
CA GLN A 155 34.06 -27.94 -30.92
C GLN A 155 33.52 -27.73 -32.32
N GLN A 156 32.82 -26.62 -32.58
CA GLN A 156 32.34 -26.27 -33.93
C GLN A 156 33.49 -26.14 -34.93
N LYS A 157 34.60 -25.48 -34.56
CA LYS A 157 35.80 -25.41 -35.41
C LYS A 157 36.40 -26.78 -35.69
N ILE A 158 36.48 -27.66 -34.70
CA ILE A 158 36.98 -29.03 -34.87
C ILE A 158 36.07 -29.83 -35.81
N VAL A 159 34.75 -29.74 -35.62
CA VAL A 159 33.77 -30.44 -36.46
C VAL A 159 33.82 -29.92 -37.90
N ALA A 160 33.92 -28.61 -38.10
CA ALA A 160 34.06 -28.00 -39.43
C ALA A 160 35.32 -28.52 -40.14
N LYS A 161 36.47 -28.53 -39.45
CA LYS A 161 37.72 -29.06 -40.01
C LYS A 161 37.65 -30.54 -40.34
N LYS A 162 37.09 -31.36 -39.44
CA LYS A 162 36.88 -32.80 -39.71
C LYS A 162 35.95 -33.04 -40.89
N LYS A 163 34.94 -32.20 -41.09
CA LYS A 163 34.04 -32.28 -42.24
C LYS A 163 34.79 -31.99 -43.53
N GLU A 164 35.61 -30.92 -43.56
CA GLU A 164 36.46 -30.62 -44.72
C GLU A 164 37.45 -31.76 -45.03
N GLU A 165 38.12 -32.31 -44.01
CA GLU A 165 39.03 -33.45 -44.16
C GLU A 165 38.30 -34.70 -44.67
N LEU A 166 37.09 -34.98 -44.17
CA LEU A 166 36.26 -36.10 -44.61
C LEU A 166 35.80 -35.93 -46.05
N ASP A 167 35.35 -34.73 -46.42
CA ASP A 167 34.91 -34.41 -47.78
C ASP A 167 36.08 -34.57 -48.76
N ALA A 168 37.28 -34.09 -48.40
CA ALA A 168 38.50 -34.26 -49.20
C ALA A 168 38.93 -35.74 -49.32
N ALA A 169 38.92 -36.50 -48.23
CA ALA A 169 39.25 -37.93 -48.23
C ALA A 169 38.24 -38.76 -49.02
N ASN A 170 36.95 -38.39 -48.97
CA ASN A 170 35.92 -38.99 -49.82
C ASN A 170 36.17 -38.69 -51.29
N GLU A 171 36.53 -37.45 -51.63
CA GLU A 171 36.84 -37.08 -53.01
C GLU A 171 38.07 -37.82 -53.54
N GLU A 172 39.11 -38.00 -52.71
CA GLU A 172 40.27 -38.82 -53.04
C GLU A 172 39.89 -40.30 -53.23
N ARG A 173 39.06 -40.86 -52.34
CA ARG A 173 38.52 -42.22 -52.48
C ARG A 173 37.72 -42.40 -53.77
N ILE A 174 36.87 -41.43 -54.12
CA ILE A 174 36.10 -41.46 -55.37
C ILE A 174 37.07 -41.50 -56.55
N LYS A 175 38.06 -40.60 -56.61
CA LYS A 175 39.08 -40.59 -57.68
C LYS A 175 39.88 -41.90 -57.75
N ALA A 176 40.25 -42.47 -56.61
CA ALA A 176 40.97 -43.75 -56.56
C ALA A 176 40.09 -44.91 -57.08
N LEU A 177 38.81 -44.94 -56.71
CA LEU A 177 37.84 -45.92 -57.22
C LEU A 177 37.61 -45.77 -58.72
N GLU A 178 37.48 -44.53 -59.22
CA GLU A 178 37.37 -44.23 -60.66
C GLU A 178 38.60 -44.73 -61.43
N ASN A 179 39.81 -44.51 -60.89
CA ASN A 179 41.06 -44.99 -61.49
C ASN A 179 41.16 -46.53 -61.52
N ILE A 180 40.75 -47.22 -60.44
CA ILE A 180 40.74 -48.69 -60.37
C ILE A 180 39.70 -49.27 -61.33
N ALA A 181 38.51 -48.67 -61.38
CA ALA A 181 37.43 -49.07 -62.27
C ALA A 181 37.71 -48.71 -63.75
N LYS A 182 38.71 -47.86 -64.03
CA LYS A 182 39.01 -47.26 -65.34
C LYS A 182 37.78 -46.62 -66.01
N LEU A 183 36.82 -46.20 -65.20
CA LEU A 183 35.54 -45.63 -65.59
C LEU A 183 35.28 -44.46 -64.65
N SER A 184 34.96 -43.28 -65.19
CA SER A 184 34.53 -42.17 -64.35
C SER A 184 33.17 -42.46 -63.72
N GLN A 185 32.83 -41.79 -62.62
CA GLN A 185 31.51 -41.91 -61.99
C GLN A 185 30.37 -41.64 -63.00
N GLN A 186 30.61 -40.73 -63.94
CA GLN A 186 29.68 -40.40 -65.02
C GLN A 186 29.58 -41.56 -66.02
N ASP A 187 30.71 -42.14 -66.45
CA ASP A 187 30.72 -43.28 -67.38
C ASP A 187 30.05 -44.52 -66.79
N ALA A 188 30.27 -44.79 -65.49
CA ALA A 188 29.64 -45.92 -64.81
C ALA A 188 28.12 -45.73 -64.68
N LYS A 189 27.66 -44.50 -64.43
CA LYS A 189 26.24 -44.14 -64.40
C LYS A 189 25.61 -44.28 -65.78
N ASP A 190 26.30 -43.83 -66.82
CA ASP A 190 25.81 -43.90 -68.20
C ASP A 190 25.74 -45.36 -68.69
N GLN A 191 26.75 -46.20 -68.38
CA GLN A 191 26.68 -47.64 -68.65
C GLN A 191 25.55 -48.35 -67.91
N LEU A 192 25.30 -48.00 -66.64
CA LEU A 192 24.20 -48.58 -65.88
C LEU A 192 22.85 -48.17 -66.47
N LEU A 193 22.68 -46.90 -66.86
CA LEU A 193 21.47 -46.41 -67.51
C LEU A 193 21.27 -47.07 -68.88
N GLU A 194 22.33 -47.29 -69.64
CA GLU A 194 22.26 -47.96 -70.93
C GLU A 194 21.91 -49.45 -70.78
N ALA A 195 22.50 -50.16 -69.79
CA ALA A 195 22.12 -51.53 -69.47
C ALA A 195 20.65 -51.65 -69.03
N VAL A 196 20.15 -50.68 -68.24
CA VAL A 196 18.73 -50.63 -67.83
C VAL A 196 17.83 -50.36 -69.04
N ARG A 197 18.22 -49.46 -69.96
CA ARG A 197 17.49 -49.22 -71.21
C ARG A 197 17.44 -50.48 -72.09
N ALA A 198 18.58 -51.14 -72.32
CA ALA A 198 18.64 -52.35 -73.13
C ALA A 198 17.79 -53.49 -72.53
N LYS A 199 17.81 -53.64 -71.20
CA LYS A 199 16.94 -54.61 -70.51
C LYS A 199 15.46 -54.26 -70.67
N SER A 200 15.12 -52.98 -70.49
CA SER A 200 13.74 -52.50 -70.64
C SER A 200 13.22 -52.67 -72.07
N GLU A 201 14.04 -52.41 -73.09
CA GLU A 201 13.69 -52.66 -74.49
C GLU A 201 13.43 -54.14 -74.77
N SER A 202 14.25 -55.04 -74.21
CA SER A 202 14.07 -56.49 -74.34
C SER A 202 12.75 -56.96 -73.70
N GLU A 203 12.42 -56.46 -72.51
CA GLU A 203 11.16 -56.74 -71.83
C GLU A 203 9.95 -56.19 -72.61
N VAL A 204 10.05 -54.97 -73.15
CA VAL A 204 9.02 -54.39 -74.01
C VAL A 204 8.81 -55.24 -75.28
N MET A 205 9.88 -55.71 -75.91
CA MET A 205 9.78 -56.58 -77.09
C MET A 205 9.09 -57.92 -76.77
N ALA A 206 9.31 -58.49 -75.58
CA ALA A 206 8.60 -59.68 -75.13
C ALA A 206 7.10 -59.39 -74.93
N ILE A 207 6.75 -58.28 -74.28
CA ILE A 207 5.36 -57.85 -74.08
C ILE A 207 4.65 -57.62 -75.42
N VAL A 208 5.30 -56.94 -76.37
CA VAL A 208 4.73 -56.69 -77.71
C VAL A 208 4.48 -58.01 -78.44
N LYS A 209 5.42 -58.95 -78.37
CA LYS A 209 5.26 -60.28 -79.00
C LYS A 209 4.09 -61.05 -78.39
N ASP A 210 3.94 -61.03 -77.07
CA ASP A 210 2.82 -61.68 -76.39
C ASP A 210 1.48 -61.02 -76.70
N ALA A 211 1.44 -59.69 -76.77
CA ALA A 211 0.26 -58.94 -77.16
C ALA A 211 -0.19 -59.27 -78.59
N VAL A 212 0.75 -59.39 -79.54
CA VAL A 212 0.45 -59.81 -80.93
C VAL A 212 -0.05 -61.24 -80.98
N ASN A 213 0.53 -62.16 -80.19
CA ASN A 213 0.06 -63.54 -80.13
C ASN A 213 -1.35 -63.65 -79.54
N GLN A 214 -1.64 -62.91 -78.46
CA GLN A 214 -2.98 -62.82 -77.88
C GLN A 214 -3.98 -62.21 -78.85
N ALA A 215 -3.60 -61.15 -79.59
CA ALA A 215 -4.44 -60.56 -80.62
C ALA A 215 -4.78 -61.58 -81.73
N LYS A 216 -3.81 -62.39 -82.19
CA LYS A 216 -4.06 -63.46 -83.16
C LYS A 216 -4.98 -64.55 -82.63
N LEU A 217 -4.81 -64.97 -81.38
CA LEU A 217 -5.68 -65.97 -80.74
C LEU A 217 -7.12 -65.45 -80.59
N ASN A 218 -7.28 -64.21 -80.13
CA ASN A 218 -8.58 -63.56 -80.00
C ASN A 218 -9.26 -63.36 -81.36
N ALA A 219 -8.51 -62.92 -82.38
CA ALA A 219 -9.04 -62.79 -83.73
C ALA A 219 -9.52 -64.13 -84.29
N SER A 220 -8.77 -65.22 -84.08
CA SER A 220 -9.18 -66.57 -84.49
C SER A 220 -10.44 -67.04 -83.76
N LYS A 221 -10.54 -66.77 -82.46
CA LYS A 221 -11.72 -67.10 -81.65
C LYS A 221 -12.96 -66.32 -82.13
N GLU A 222 -12.81 -65.04 -82.42
CA GLU A 222 -13.93 -64.20 -82.85
C GLU A 222 -14.33 -64.50 -84.29
N ALA A 223 -13.39 -64.82 -85.18
CA ALA A 223 -13.69 -65.32 -86.52
C ALA A 223 -14.54 -66.59 -86.47
N LYS A 224 -14.17 -67.58 -85.63
CA LYS A 224 -14.97 -68.80 -85.43
C LYS A 224 -16.38 -68.49 -84.90
N LYS A 225 -16.50 -67.56 -83.96
CA LYS A 225 -17.79 -67.14 -83.41
C LYS A 225 -18.68 -66.49 -84.48
N ILE A 226 -18.15 -65.60 -85.31
CA ILE A 226 -18.89 -64.97 -86.42
C ILE A 226 -19.38 -66.03 -87.41
N VAL A 227 -18.53 -67.00 -87.77
CA VAL A 227 -18.92 -68.10 -88.66
C VAL A 227 -20.07 -68.92 -88.07
N ILE A 228 -19.97 -69.32 -86.79
CA ILE A 228 -21.03 -70.07 -86.11
C ILE A 228 -22.33 -69.25 -86.05
N GLN A 229 -22.27 -67.96 -85.71
CA GLN A 229 -23.45 -67.09 -85.68
C GLN A 229 -24.08 -66.93 -87.08
N THR A 230 -23.27 -66.86 -88.12
CA THR A 230 -23.74 -66.78 -89.51
C THR A 230 -24.46 -68.08 -89.91
N ILE A 231 -23.87 -69.24 -89.59
CA ILE A 231 -24.51 -70.54 -89.80
C ILE A 231 -25.83 -70.62 -89.05
N GLN A 232 -25.86 -70.26 -87.76
CA GLN A 232 -27.07 -70.26 -86.95
C GLN A 232 -28.17 -69.36 -87.53
N ARG A 233 -27.80 -68.19 -88.07
CA ARG A 233 -28.76 -67.24 -88.67
C ARG A 233 -29.33 -67.76 -89.99
N MET A 234 -28.50 -68.39 -90.82
CA MET A 234 -28.91 -68.94 -92.12
C MET A 234 -29.59 -70.32 -92.02
N ALA A 235 -29.38 -71.07 -90.93
CA ALA A 235 -29.89 -72.44 -90.78
C ALA A 235 -31.44 -72.52 -90.86
N ALA A 236 -32.14 -71.54 -90.28
CA ALA A 236 -33.60 -71.48 -90.35
C ALA A 236 -34.10 -71.25 -91.78
N GLU A 237 -33.54 -70.25 -92.48
CA GLU A 237 -33.89 -69.96 -93.87
C GLU A 237 -33.59 -71.14 -94.80
N PHE A 238 -32.40 -71.74 -94.70
CA PHE A 238 -31.99 -72.88 -95.53
C PHE A 238 -32.84 -74.14 -95.29
N THR A 239 -33.27 -74.37 -94.04
CA THR A 239 -34.11 -75.53 -93.69
C THR A 239 -35.52 -75.35 -94.25
N ILE A 240 -36.11 -74.15 -94.12
CA ILE A 240 -37.43 -73.85 -94.68
C ILE A 240 -37.42 -74.06 -96.20
N GLU A 241 -36.39 -73.56 -96.89
CA GLU A 241 -36.28 -73.64 -98.35
C GLU A 241 -36.14 -75.09 -98.86
N ASN A 242 -35.44 -75.96 -98.13
CA ASN A 242 -35.21 -77.35 -98.56
C ASN A 242 -36.22 -78.39 -98.02
N THR A 243 -36.97 -78.11 -96.96
CA THR A 243 -37.91 -79.10 -96.38
C THR A 243 -39.38 -78.85 -96.72
N VAL A 244 -39.73 -77.69 -97.28
CA VAL A 244 -41.11 -77.40 -97.69
C VAL A 244 -41.24 -77.55 -99.20
N SER A 245 -41.82 -78.68 -99.64
CA SER A 245 -42.28 -78.83 -101.02
C SER A 245 -43.75 -78.45 -101.09
N VAL A 246 -44.06 -77.35 -101.78
CA VAL A 246 -45.43 -76.89 -102.01
C VAL A 246 -45.98 -77.63 -103.23
N PHE A 247 -46.90 -78.56 -103.00
CA PHE A 247 -47.63 -79.24 -104.07
C PHE A 247 -48.99 -78.55 -104.27
N ASN A 248 -49.19 -77.94 -105.43
CA ASN A 248 -50.47 -77.31 -105.78
C ASN A 248 -51.41 -78.39 -106.34
N LEU A 249 -52.58 -78.55 -105.73
CA LEU A 249 -53.62 -79.48 -106.19
C LEU A 249 -54.45 -78.82 -107.30
N GLU A 250 -54.68 -79.55 -108.39
CA GLU A 250 -55.37 -79.03 -109.59
C GLU A 250 -56.92 -79.09 -109.50
N ASN A 251 -57.49 -79.73 -108.47
CA ASN A 251 -58.94 -79.83 -108.29
C ASN A 251 -59.32 -79.91 -106.80
N ASP A 252 -60.29 -79.09 -106.37
CA ASP A 252 -60.77 -79.00 -104.98
C ASP A 252 -61.45 -80.29 -104.47
N ASP A 253 -61.91 -81.18 -105.36
CA ASP A 253 -62.46 -82.48 -104.97
C ASP A 253 -61.40 -83.40 -104.31
N MET A 254 -60.13 -83.34 -104.76
CA MET A 254 -59.02 -84.07 -104.11
C MET A 254 -58.60 -83.42 -102.78
N LYS A 255 -58.80 -82.10 -102.67
CA LYS A 255 -58.49 -81.33 -101.45
C LYS A 255 -59.41 -81.75 -100.30
N GLY A 256 -60.71 -81.90 -100.55
CA GLY A 256 -61.67 -82.36 -99.54
C GLY A 256 -61.40 -83.78 -98.99
N GLN A 257 -60.65 -84.62 -99.73
CA GLN A 257 -60.31 -85.98 -99.30
C GLN A 257 -59.05 -86.05 -98.43
N ILE A 258 -58.13 -85.11 -98.59
CA ILE A 258 -56.85 -85.08 -97.85
C ILE A 258 -56.96 -84.27 -96.56
N ILE A 259 -57.64 -83.13 -96.59
CA ILE A 259 -57.77 -82.22 -95.43
C ILE A 259 -59.18 -82.19 -94.81
N GLY A 260 -60.17 -82.85 -95.43
CA GLY A 260 -61.55 -82.87 -94.93
C GLY A 260 -62.37 -81.66 -95.39
N ARG A 261 -63.71 -81.76 -95.36
CA ARG A 261 -64.64 -80.77 -95.94
C ARG A 261 -64.70 -79.41 -95.22
N GLU A 262 -63.91 -79.21 -94.17
CA GLU A 262 -63.76 -77.91 -93.48
C GLU A 262 -62.32 -77.36 -93.50
N GLY A 263 -61.40 -78.04 -94.21
CA GLY A 263 -60.03 -77.57 -94.48
C GLY A 263 -58.94 -78.18 -93.62
#